data_AF-A0A3C0PP60-F1
#
_entry.id   AF-A0A3C0PP60-F1
#
_cell.length_a   1.000
_cell.length_b   1.000
_cell.length_c   1.000
_cell.angle_alpha   90.00
_cell.angle_beta   90.00
_cell.angle_gamma   90.00
#
_symmetry.space_group_name_H-M   'P 1'
#
loop_
_entity.id
_entity.type
_entity.pdbx_description
1 polymer ?
#
loop_
_entity_poly.entity_id
_entity_poly.type
_entity_poly.pdbx_seq_one_letter_code
_entity_poly.pdbx_strand_id
1 'polypeptide(L)'
;MTFYDDLEIRSADARASSLAECLPALLAHAQTLPGHANLSEFDLVNITSAVDLVRLPVLRKSELGAAQKLRPPFGGFSGPHFEYAFQSPGPLYEPGRTSHDWWRLGRFLHATGIGSADVVQNCFSYHLTPAGTMFENGARAVGAAVLPAGTGQTELQAQAAHDVGVTVYAGTPDYLKNIIEKAEEMGLTLAISKAAVGGGALFPSLRRWYLDRGIACRQCYATADLGNVAYESAAMEGLILDEGVVVEIVTPGTGNPVPFGEVGEILVTTLNPDYPLIRFATGDLSAFMEGSSPCGRSNLRIKGWMGRADQTTKIKGMFVRPEQVAAFVSKYPEVTRARVIASRAAEADVMTVKIEGDIGRADIYAASIVEILKLRAKVEMVATGELPKDGIIIEDQRSYD
;
A
#
# COMPACT_ATOMS: atom_id res chain seq x y z
N MET A 1 4.75 -14.81 -23.97
CA MET A 1 4.30 -14.11 -22.75
C MET A 1 2.78 -14.15 -22.77
N THR A 2 2.14 -14.63 -21.71
CA THR A 2 0.68 -14.69 -21.61
C THR A 2 0.16 -13.62 -20.67
N PHE A 3 -1.11 -13.27 -20.81
CA PHE A 3 -1.84 -12.35 -19.95
C PHE A 3 -3.02 -13.09 -19.30
N TYR A 4 -3.38 -12.70 -18.09
CA TYR A 4 -4.48 -13.28 -17.32
C TYR A 4 -5.83 -12.91 -17.94
N ASP A 5 -5.95 -11.66 -18.41
CA ASP A 5 -7.10 -11.13 -19.13
C ASP A 5 -6.70 -9.98 -20.06
N ASP A 6 -7.65 -9.52 -20.88
CA ASP A 6 -7.43 -8.45 -21.86
C ASP A 6 -7.21 -7.07 -21.20
N LEU A 7 -7.53 -6.90 -19.91
CA LEU A 7 -7.34 -5.62 -19.23
C LEU A 7 -5.86 -5.33 -19.02
N GLU A 8 -5.01 -6.35 -18.91
CA GLU A 8 -3.56 -6.17 -18.74
C GLU A 8 -2.90 -5.43 -19.94
N ILE A 9 -3.48 -5.53 -21.14
CA ILE A 9 -2.94 -4.98 -22.39
C ILE A 9 -3.80 -3.88 -23.00
N ARG A 10 -4.84 -3.41 -22.31
CA ARG A 10 -5.72 -2.34 -22.82
C ARG A 10 -4.98 -1.01 -23.01
N SER A 11 -5.35 -0.26 -24.04
CA SER A 11 -4.76 1.06 -24.28
C SER A 11 -5.06 2.04 -23.14
N ALA A 12 -4.27 3.11 -23.05
CA ALA A 12 -4.53 4.20 -22.10
C ALA A 12 -5.94 4.79 -22.31
N ASP A 13 -6.37 4.97 -23.56
CA ASP A 13 -7.71 5.48 -23.90
C ASP A 13 -8.84 4.54 -23.47
N ALA A 14 -8.66 3.23 -23.65
CA ALA A 14 -9.63 2.23 -23.21
C ALA A 14 -9.74 2.21 -21.68
N ARG A 15 -8.61 2.34 -20.97
CA ARG A 15 -8.59 2.47 -19.50
C ARG A 15 -9.25 3.75 -19.03
N ALA A 16 -8.95 4.89 -19.65
CA ALA A 16 -9.56 6.18 -19.32
C ALA A 16 -11.07 6.16 -19.56
N SER A 17 -11.53 5.58 -20.69
CA SER A 17 -12.96 5.44 -20.99
C SER A 17 -13.68 4.55 -19.97
N SER A 18 -13.08 3.41 -19.62
CA SER A 18 -13.61 2.52 -18.58
C SER A 18 -13.68 3.22 -17.21
N LEU A 19 -12.67 4.01 -16.83
CA LEU A 19 -12.70 4.77 -15.59
C LEU A 19 -13.79 5.86 -15.58
N ALA A 20 -14.01 6.52 -16.72
CA ALA A 20 -15.04 7.54 -16.86
C ALA A 20 -16.45 7.00 -16.65
N GLU A 21 -16.67 5.70 -16.87
CA GLU A 21 -17.94 5.02 -16.61
C GLU A 21 -17.98 4.43 -15.19
N CYS A 22 -16.94 3.68 -14.80
CA CYS A 22 -16.91 2.94 -13.54
C CYS A 22 -16.84 3.85 -12.31
N LEU A 23 -16.10 4.96 -12.38
CA LEU A 23 -15.83 5.78 -11.20
C LEU A 23 -17.09 6.54 -10.71
N PRO A 24 -17.85 7.25 -11.56
CA PRO A 24 -19.12 7.84 -11.13
C PRO A 24 -20.11 6.81 -10.60
N ALA A 25 -20.20 5.63 -11.24
CA ALA A 25 -21.08 4.56 -10.82
C ALA A 25 -20.69 4.00 -9.43
N LEU A 26 -19.40 3.77 -9.21
CA LEU A 26 -18.86 3.37 -7.92
C LEU A 26 -19.15 4.41 -6.84
N LEU A 27 -18.93 5.69 -7.12
CA LEU A 27 -19.16 6.79 -6.17
C LEU A 27 -20.64 6.94 -5.83
N ALA A 28 -21.53 6.84 -6.83
CA ALA A 28 -22.96 6.85 -6.61
C ALA A 28 -23.42 5.66 -5.74
N HIS A 29 -22.85 4.47 -5.96
CA HIS A 29 -23.08 3.32 -5.10
C HIS A 29 -22.54 3.55 -3.68
N ALA A 30 -21.29 4.01 -3.56
CA ALA A 30 -20.63 4.27 -2.29
C ALA A 30 -21.43 5.27 -1.44
N GLN A 31 -21.97 6.33 -2.04
CA GLN A 31 -22.81 7.34 -1.37
C GLN A 31 -24.06 6.72 -0.69
N THR A 32 -24.55 5.57 -1.16
CA THR A 32 -25.67 4.85 -0.51
C THR A 32 -25.26 4.14 0.79
N LEU A 33 -23.96 3.92 0.99
CA LEU A 33 -23.43 3.28 2.18
C LEU A 33 -23.20 4.34 3.26
N PRO A 34 -23.66 4.14 4.51
CA PRO A 34 -23.64 5.23 5.48
C PRO A 34 -22.22 5.64 5.92
N GLY A 35 -21.19 4.82 5.65
CA GLY A 35 -19.77 5.18 5.84
C GLY A 35 -19.31 6.35 4.96
N HIS A 36 -19.97 6.55 3.82
CA HIS A 36 -19.64 7.57 2.82
C HIS A 36 -20.65 8.72 2.76
N ALA A 37 -21.33 9.01 3.88
CA ALA A 37 -22.37 10.04 3.92
C ALA A 37 -21.87 11.43 3.46
N ASN A 38 -20.58 11.72 3.67
CA ASN A 38 -19.91 12.94 3.21
C ASN A 38 -19.86 13.08 1.67
N LEU A 39 -19.96 11.99 0.91
CA LEU A 39 -20.00 12.05 -0.56
C LEU A 39 -21.26 12.77 -1.10
N SER A 40 -22.28 12.98 -0.26
CA SER A 40 -23.47 13.77 -0.62
C SER A 40 -23.19 15.27 -0.85
N GLU A 41 -22.04 15.75 -0.39
CA GLU A 41 -21.62 17.15 -0.53
C GLU A 41 -20.93 17.44 -1.88
N PHE A 42 -20.69 16.42 -2.71
CA PHE A 42 -19.88 16.52 -3.93
C PHE A 42 -20.66 16.17 -5.19
N ASP A 43 -20.27 16.77 -6.31
CA ASP A 43 -20.77 16.42 -7.64
C ASP A 43 -20.04 15.17 -8.18
N LEU A 44 -20.58 14.00 -7.83
CA LEU A 44 -19.98 12.70 -8.15
C LEU A 44 -20.04 12.35 -9.64
N VAL A 45 -20.99 12.93 -10.40
CA VAL A 45 -21.16 12.63 -11.83
C VAL A 45 -19.98 13.11 -12.64
N ASN A 46 -19.32 14.19 -12.20
CA ASN A 46 -18.17 14.78 -12.85
C ASN A 46 -16.81 14.21 -12.38
N ILE A 47 -16.82 13.14 -11.57
CA ILE A 47 -15.60 12.46 -11.13
C ILE A 47 -15.35 11.27 -12.05
N THR A 48 -14.73 11.55 -13.21
CA THR A 48 -14.58 10.58 -14.32
C THR A 48 -13.14 10.15 -14.56
N SER A 49 -12.20 10.68 -13.78
CA SER A 49 -10.78 10.40 -13.93
C SER A 49 -10.05 10.36 -12.58
N ALA A 50 -8.83 9.81 -12.59
CA ALA A 50 -7.96 9.85 -11.41
C ALA A 50 -7.65 11.28 -10.95
N VAL A 51 -7.62 12.25 -11.87
CA VAL A 51 -7.35 13.66 -11.54
C VAL A 51 -8.54 14.29 -10.81
N ASP A 52 -9.77 13.88 -11.12
CA ASP A 52 -10.97 14.42 -10.49
C ASP A 52 -11.13 13.96 -9.03
N LEU A 53 -10.53 12.81 -8.66
CA LEU A 53 -10.56 12.30 -7.29
C LEU A 53 -10.05 13.33 -6.29
N VAL A 54 -9.14 14.23 -6.68
CA VAL A 54 -8.58 15.25 -5.77
C VAL A 54 -9.65 16.13 -5.10
N ARG A 55 -10.85 16.23 -5.71
CA ARG A 55 -12.00 16.98 -5.18
C ARG A 55 -12.66 16.30 -3.99
N LEU A 56 -12.47 14.99 -3.82
CA LEU A 56 -13.04 14.20 -2.72
C LEU A 56 -12.09 14.15 -1.52
N PRO A 57 -12.61 14.03 -0.29
CA PRO A 57 -11.77 13.92 0.90
C PRO A 57 -10.99 12.60 0.91
N VAL A 58 -9.84 12.61 1.57
CA VAL A 58 -9.02 11.41 1.80
C VAL A 58 -9.62 10.63 2.97
N LEU A 59 -9.80 9.32 2.81
CA LEU A 59 -10.24 8.43 3.89
C LEU A 59 -9.02 7.87 4.63
N ARG A 60 -8.84 8.24 5.90
CA ARG A 60 -7.77 7.73 6.75
C ARG A 60 -8.21 6.51 7.56
N LYS A 61 -7.25 5.65 7.90
CA LYS A 61 -7.46 4.48 8.79
C LYS A 61 -8.09 4.84 10.14
N SER A 62 -7.75 6.00 10.70
CA SER A 62 -8.33 6.49 11.96
C SER A 62 -9.83 6.75 11.84
N GLU A 63 -10.28 7.29 10.70
CA GLU A 63 -11.70 7.56 10.42
C GLU A 63 -12.47 6.25 10.22
N LEU A 64 -11.86 5.27 9.53
CA LEU A 64 -12.41 3.93 9.39
C LEU A 64 -12.63 3.28 10.77
N GLY A 65 -11.62 3.30 11.65
CA GLY A 65 -11.74 2.74 13.00
C GLY A 65 -12.76 3.48 13.88
N ALA A 66 -12.87 4.80 13.75
CA ALA A 66 -13.90 5.59 14.45
C ALA A 66 -15.31 5.23 13.97
N ALA A 67 -15.50 5.08 12.66
CA ALA A 67 -16.77 4.67 12.08
C ALA A 67 -17.17 3.26 12.49
N GLN A 68 -16.23 2.31 12.56
CA GLN A 68 -16.50 0.93 13.00
C GLN A 68 -16.95 0.85 14.46
N LYS A 69 -16.43 1.71 15.34
CA LYS A 69 -16.92 1.83 16.72
C LYS A 69 -18.36 2.35 16.79
N LEU A 70 -18.72 3.29 15.92
CA LEU A 70 -20.06 3.86 15.86
C LEU A 70 -21.06 2.92 15.18
N ARG A 71 -20.62 2.19 14.15
CA ARG A 71 -21.43 1.29 13.31
C ARG A 71 -20.68 -0.01 13.01
N PRO A 72 -20.66 -0.97 13.96
CA PRO A 72 -20.04 -2.27 13.72
C PRO A 72 -20.74 -3.06 12.60
N PRO A 73 -20.05 -4.00 11.91
CA PRO A 73 -18.62 -4.28 12.06
C PRO A 73 -17.72 -3.39 11.17
N PHE A 74 -18.21 -2.91 10.01
CA PHE A 74 -17.38 -2.28 8.97
C PHE A 74 -17.56 -0.76 8.83
N GLY A 75 -18.16 -0.09 9.82
CA GLY A 75 -18.35 1.37 9.79
C GLY A 75 -19.34 1.84 8.72
N GLY A 76 -20.12 0.92 8.15
CA GLY A 76 -20.96 1.11 6.97
C GLY A 76 -20.21 1.48 5.70
N PHE A 77 -18.95 1.07 5.56
CA PHE A 77 -18.19 1.17 4.30
C PHE A 77 -18.36 -0.04 3.37
N SER A 78 -19.07 -1.07 3.82
CA SER A 78 -19.31 -2.32 3.11
C SER A 78 -20.80 -2.50 2.80
N GLY A 79 -21.10 -3.19 1.70
CA GLY A 79 -22.42 -3.77 1.45
C GLY A 79 -22.79 -4.84 2.50
N PRO A 80 -24.07 -5.28 2.53
CA PRO A 80 -24.59 -6.15 3.58
C PRO A 80 -24.14 -7.62 3.46
N HIS A 81 -23.61 -8.04 2.32
CA HIS A 81 -23.20 -9.42 2.06
C HIS A 81 -21.68 -9.56 2.20
N PHE A 82 -21.25 -10.48 3.06
CA PHE A 82 -19.86 -10.87 3.26
C PHE A 82 -19.82 -12.34 3.69
N GLU A 83 -18.78 -13.06 3.28
CA GLU A 83 -18.53 -14.44 3.73
C GLU A 83 -17.52 -14.47 4.89
N TYR A 84 -16.68 -13.43 5.00
CA TYR A 84 -15.69 -13.28 6.04
C TYR A 84 -15.77 -11.91 6.71
N ALA A 85 -15.53 -11.89 8.02
CA ALA A 85 -15.25 -10.69 8.79
C ALA A 85 -13.87 -10.88 9.43
N PHE A 86 -12.87 -10.19 8.89
CA PHE A 86 -11.49 -10.23 9.37
C PHE A 86 -11.26 -9.18 10.45
N GLN A 87 -10.17 -9.35 11.20
CA GLN A 87 -9.68 -8.38 12.16
C GLN A 87 -8.17 -8.19 12.01
N SER A 88 -7.77 -7.02 11.52
CA SER A 88 -6.37 -6.60 11.45
C SER A 88 -5.92 -5.92 12.75
N PRO A 89 -4.60 -5.87 13.03
CA PRO A 89 -4.06 -5.11 14.15
C PRO A 89 -4.54 -3.66 14.16
N GLY A 90 -4.80 -3.10 15.34
CA GLY A 90 -5.43 -1.77 15.46
C GLY A 90 -6.96 -1.83 15.58
N PRO A 91 -7.46 -2.91 16.19
CA PRO A 91 -8.74 -3.58 15.89
C PRO A 91 -9.57 -2.95 14.75
N LEU A 92 -9.08 -3.09 13.51
CA LEU A 92 -9.84 -2.78 12.30
C LEU A 92 -10.47 -4.05 11.75
N TYR A 93 -11.69 -3.95 11.26
CA TYR A 93 -12.42 -5.08 10.68
C TYR A 93 -12.64 -4.89 9.18
N GLU A 94 -12.43 -5.94 8.40
CA GLU A 94 -12.57 -5.92 6.94
C GLU A 94 -13.52 -7.02 6.45
N PRO A 95 -14.45 -6.72 5.51
CA PRO A 95 -15.24 -7.75 4.87
C PRO A 95 -14.37 -8.57 3.91
N GLY A 96 -14.73 -9.82 3.69
CA GLY A 96 -14.17 -10.62 2.62
C GLY A 96 -15.21 -11.45 1.91
N ARG A 97 -14.99 -11.70 0.62
CA ARG A 97 -15.84 -12.57 -0.19
C ARG A 97 -15.12 -13.76 -0.79
N THR A 98 -15.90 -14.75 -1.17
CA THR A 98 -15.45 -15.99 -1.84
C THR A 98 -15.62 -15.96 -3.36
N SER A 99 -16.23 -14.89 -3.91
CA SER A 99 -16.37 -14.73 -5.35
C SER A 99 -15.02 -14.80 -6.06
N HIS A 100 -15.05 -15.26 -7.32
CA HIS A 100 -13.85 -15.50 -8.11
C HIS A 100 -12.95 -14.25 -8.18
N ASP A 101 -11.70 -14.39 -7.76
CA ASP A 101 -10.66 -13.36 -7.71
C ASP A 101 -11.09 -12.02 -7.07
N TRP A 102 -11.92 -12.07 -6.03
CA TRP A 102 -12.42 -10.86 -5.35
C TRP A 102 -11.30 -9.96 -4.82
N TRP A 103 -10.19 -10.57 -4.37
CA TRP A 103 -9.03 -9.84 -3.86
C TRP A 103 -8.04 -9.38 -4.95
N ARG A 104 -8.28 -9.78 -6.21
CA ARG A 104 -7.51 -9.40 -7.41
C ARG A 104 -6.06 -9.88 -7.40
N LEU A 105 -5.82 -11.08 -6.85
CA LEU A 105 -4.50 -11.71 -6.80
C LEU A 105 -4.22 -12.56 -8.05
N GLY A 106 -5.25 -12.91 -8.84
CA GLY A 106 -5.13 -13.75 -10.03
C GLY A 106 -4.10 -13.24 -11.03
N ARG A 107 -4.13 -11.95 -11.37
CA ARG A 107 -3.13 -11.31 -12.27
C ARG A 107 -1.71 -11.43 -11.75
N PHE A 108 -1.50 -11.22 -10.44
CA PHE A 108 -0.18 -11.34 -9.82
C PHE A 108 0.33 -12.78 -9.87
N LEU A 109 -0.50 -13.76 -9.49
CA LEU A 109 -0.10 -15.16 -9.50
C LEU A 109 0.17 -15.65 -10.93
N HIS A 110 -0.66 -15.24 -11.89
CA HIS A 110 -0.43 -15.54 -13.30
C HIS A 110 0.85 -14.86 -13.84
N ALA A 111 1.11 -13.59 -13.50
CA ALA A 111 2.37 -12.91 -13.82
C ALA A 111 3.58 -13.57 -13.14
N THR A 112 3.34 -14.30 -12.05
CA THR A 112 4.32 -15.15 -11.36
C THR A 112 4.56 -16.50 -12.08
N GLY A 113 3.75 -16.82 -13.08
CA GLY A 113 3.79 -18.09 -13.81
C GLY A 113 3.12 -19.23 -13.05
N ILE A 114 2.20 -18.91 -12.14
CA ILE A 114 1.42 -19.88 -11.38
C ILE A 114 0.15 -20.21 -12.16
N GLY A 115 -0.19 -21.50 -12.24
CA GLY A 115 -1.40 -21.95 -12.92
C GLY A 115 -1.86 -23.34 -12.47
N SER A 116 -2.70 -23.98 -13.28
CA SER A 116 -3.38 -25.24 -12.92
C SER A 116 -2.48 -26.46 -12.72
N ALA A 117 -1.20 -26.38 -13.11
CA ALA A 117 -0.22 -27.43 -12.87
C ALA A 117 0.50 -27.29 -11.52
N ASP A 118 0.22 -26.21 -10.78
CA ASP A 118 0.93 -25.89 -9.54
C ASP A 118 0.17 -26.31 -8.28
N VAL A 119 0.95 -26.65 -7.27
CA VAL A 119 0.50 -26.79 -5.88
C VAL A 119 1.17 -25.70 -5.05
N VAL A 120 0.36 -24.77 -4.57
CA VAL A 120 0.78 -23.60 -3.78
C VAL A 120 0.75 -23.94 -2.30
N GLN A 121 1.90 -23.97 -1.65
CA GLN A 121 1.97 -23.95 -0.19
C GLN A 121 1.76 -22.52 0.29
N ASN A 122 0.56 -22.24 0.79
CA ASN A 122 0.20 -20.91 1.28
C ASN A 122 0.49 -20.81 2.78
N CYS A 123 1.59 -20.12 3.10
CA CYS A 123 2.10 -19.89 4.44
C CYS A 123 1.70 -18.53 5.04
N PHE A 124 0.72 -17.83 4.45
CA PHE A 124 0.06 -16.72 5.15
C PHE A 124 -0.90 -17.24 6.21
N SER A 125 -1.19 -16.42 7.21
CA SER A 125 -2.11 -16.80 8.28
C SER A 125 -3.56 -16.88 7.79
N TYR A 126 -4.28 -17.93 8.21
CA TYR A 126 -5.70 -18.19 7.92
C TYR A 126 -6.63 -17.86 9.10
N HIS A 127 -6.13 -17.10 10.08
CA HIS A 127 -6.86 -16.72 11.29
C HIS A 127 -7.64 -15.39 11.11
N LEU A 128 -7.46 -14.44 12.03
CA LEU A 128 -8.08 -13.12 12.02
C LEU A 128 -7.74 -12.24 10.82
N THR A 129 -6.53 -12.30 10.26
CA THR A 129 -6.15 -11.47 9.09
C THR A 129 -6.47 -12.14 7.75
N PRO A 130 -6.74 -11.37 6.67
CA PRO A 130 -7.24 -11.92 5.42
C PRO A 130 -6.20 -12.60 4.53
N ALA A 131 -4.90 -12.42 4.79
CA ALA A 131 -3.83 -12.77 3.84
C ALA A 131 -3.87 -14.23 3.34
N GLY A 132 -4.13 -15.22 4.22
CA GLY A 132 -4.29 -16.62 3.83
C GLY A 132 -5.44 -16.80 2.82
N THR A 133 -6.61 -16.25 3.15
CA THR A 133 -7.81 -16.30 2.28
C THR A 133 -7.61 -15.53 0.98
N MET A 134 -6.91 -14.39 1.01
CA MET A 134 -6.60 -13.59 -0.18
C MET A 134 -5.78 -14.38 -1.20
N PHE A 135 -4.69 -15.01 -0.75
CA PHE A 135 -3.82 -15.80 -1.63
C PHE A 135 -4.47 -17.11 -2.07
N GLU A 136 -5.30 -17.73 -1.23
CA GLU A 136 -6.10 -18.90 -1.65
C GLU A 136 -7.10 -18.52 -2.75
N ASN A 137 -7.82 -17.40 -2.59
CA ASN A 137 -8.76 -16.90 -3.59
C ASN A 137 -8.07 -16.62 -4.93
N GLY A 138 -6.89 -15.99 -4.92
CA GLY A 138 -6.08 -15.80 -6.12
C GLY A 138 -5.57 -17.10 -6.73
N ALA A 139 -5.09 -18.04 -5.91
CA ALA A 139 -4.54 -19.32 -6.40
C ALA A 139 -5.63 -20.14 -7.10
N ARG A 140 -6.84 -20.17 -6.54
CA ARG A 140 -8.02 -20.76 -7.18
C ARG A 140 -8.38 -20.07 -8.49
N ALA A 141 -8.22 -18.74 -8.56
CA ALA A 141 -8.51 -17.96 -9.77
C ALA A 141 -7.56 -18.24 -10.95
N VAL A 142 -6.36 -18.76 -10.68
CA VAL A 142 -5.42 -19.27 -11.72
C VAL A 142 -5.48 -20.80 -11.87
N GLY A 143 -6.40 -21.46 -11.16
CA GLY A 143 -6.62 -22.91 -11.21
C GLY A 143 -5.62 -23.75 -10.41
N ALA A 144 -4.73 -23.14 -9.63
CA ALA A 144 -3.74 -23.86 -8.84
C ALA A 144 -4.38 -24.57 -7.63
N ALA A 145 -3.82 -25.72 -7.26
CA ALA A 145 -4.15 -26.37 -5.99
C ALA A 145 -3.48 -25.62 -4.83
N VAL A 146 -4.08 -25.67 -3.64
CA VAL A 146 -3.57 -24.98 -2.45
C VAL A 146 -3.38 -25.98 -1.32
N LEU A 147 -2.18 -25.97 -0.73
CA LEU A 147 -1.91 -26.52 0.59
C LEU A 147 -2.03 -25.35 1.60
N PRO A 148 -3.12 -25.27 2.38
CA PRO A 148 -3.37 -24.16 3.30
C PRO A 148 -2.54 -24.31 4.58
N ALA A 149 -1.25 -24.05 4.47
CA ALA A 149 -0.26 -24.47 5.46
C ALA A 149 -0.15 -23.54 6.68
N GLY A 150 -0.54 -22.27 6.55
CA GLY A 150 -0.45 -21.31 7.65
C GLY A 150 0.99 -20.97 8.05
N THR A 151 1.15 -20.40 9.24
CA THR A 151 2.46 -19.93 9.73
C THR A 151 3.09 -20.90 10.73
N GLY A 152 4.42 -20.90 10.82
CA GLY A 152 5.16 -21.60 11.88
C GLY A 152 5.28 -23.11 11.66
N GLN A 153 5.90 -23.79 12.65
CA GLN A 153 6.21 -25.23 12.61
C GLN A 153 7.08 -25.60 11.38
N THR A 154 8.23 -24.96 11.21
CA THR A 154 9.05 -25.06 9.99
C THR A 154 9.44 -26.49 9.60
N GLU A 155 9.67 -27.38 10.58
CA GLU A 155 9.90 -28.82 10.31
C GLU A 155 8.69 -29.48 9.63
N LEU A 156 7.48 -29.21 10.15
CA LEU A 156 6.24 -29.69 9.54
C LEU A 156 6.02 -29.07 8.15
N GLN A 157 6.36 -27.80 7.97
CA GLN A 157 6.24 -27.12 6.68
C GLN A 157 7.18 -27.74 5.63
N ALA A 158 8.43 -28.04 6.00
CA ALA A 158 9.40 -28.69 5.12
C ALA A 158 8.96 -30.11 4.75
N GLN A 159 8.47 -30.88 5.73
CA GLN A 159 7.94 -32.22 5.50
C GLN A 159 6.73 -32.19 4.57
N ALA A 160 5.75 -31.32 4.83
CA ALA A 160 4.55 -31.20 4.00
C ALA A 160 4.89 -30.72 2.58
N ALA A 161 5.84 -29.80 2.43
CA ALA A 161 6.32 -29.35 1.13
C ALA A 161 6.87 -30.52 0.29
N HIS A 162 7.66 -31.39 0.93
CA HIS A 162 8.23 -32.58 0.31
C HIS A 162 7.16 -33.61 -0.05
N ASP A 163 6.32 -34.01 0.91
CA ASP A 163 5.37 -35.11 0.76
C ASP A 163 4.27 -34.78 -0.26
N VAL A 164 3.81 -33.52 -0.26
CA VAL A 164 2.78 -33.05 -1.21
C VAL A 164 3.38 -32.76 -2.59
N GLY A 165 4.70 -32.56 -2.68
CA GLY A 165 5.38 -32.19 -3.93
C GLY A 165 5.04 -30.76 -4.36
N VAL A 166 5.05 -29.81 -3.42
CA VAL A 166 4.66 -28.42 -3.69
C VAL A 166 5.62 -27.76 -4.70
N THR A 167 5.05 -27.00 -5.64
CA THR A 167 5.83 -26.34 -6.72
C THR A 167 5.98 -24.85 -6.49
N VAL A 168 5.13 -24.27 -5.63
CA VAL A 168 5.05 -22.82 -5.39
C VAL A 168 4.93 -22.52 -3.91
N TYR A 169 5.65 -21.50 -3.46
CA TYR A 169 5.46 -20.89 -2.15
C TYR A 169 4.63 -19.61 -2.25
N ALA A 170 3.71 -19.40 -1.31
CA ALA A 170 3.08 -18.10 -1.06
C ALA A 170 3.22 -17.72 0.43
N GLY A 171 3.69 -16.52 0.73
CA GLY A 171 3.91 -16.09 2.12
C GLY A 171 4.81 -14.86 2.25
N THR A 172 5.35 -14.62 3.45
CA THR A 172 6.33 -13.54 3.65
C THR A 172 7.66 -13.87 2.99
N PRO A 173 8.41 -12.87 2.49
CA PRO A 173 9.62 -13.11 1.71
C PRO A 173 10.68 -13.96 2.44
N ASP A 174 10.83 -13.78 3.74
CA ASP A 174 11.87 -14.39 4.57
C ASP A 174 11.55 -15.84 4.99
N TYR A 175 10.28 -16.19 5.12
CA TYR A 175 9.92 -17.48 5.71
C TYR A 175 10.19 -18.68 4.78
N LEU A 176 10.11 -18.49 3.46
CA LEU A 176 10.51 -19.54 2.50
C LEU A 176 11.96 -19.98 2.68
N LYS A 177 12.88 -19.06 2.94
CA LYS A 177 14.29 -19.39 3.20
C LYS A 177 14.41 -20.33 4.39
N ASN A 178 13.70 -20.05 5.49
CA ASN A 178 13.71 -20.91 6.68
C ASN A 178 13.17 -22.32 6.38
N ILE A 179 12.15 -22.44 5.53
CA ILE A 179 11.60 -23.75 5.11
C ILE A 179 12.63 -24.54 4.29
N ILE A 180 13.31 -23.88 3.35
CA ILE A 180 14.32 -24.51 2.51
C ILE A 180 15.53 -24.96 3.33
N GLU A 181 16.08 -24.08 4.19
CA GLU A 181 17.21 -24.44 5.06
C GLU A 181 16.83 -25.60 6.00
N LYS A 182 15.60 -25.61 6.53
CA LYS A 182 15.11 -26.72 7.34
C LYS A 182 14.96 -28.01 6.54
N ALA A 183 14.49 -27.95 5.29
CA ALA A 183 14.42 -29.12 4.41
C ALA A 183 15.83 -29.68 4.12
N GLU A 184 16.80 -28.81 3.85
CA GLU A 184 18.22 -29.19 3.67
C GLU A 184 18.77 -29.90 4.93
N GLU A 185 18.52 -29.38 6.13
CA GLU A 185 18.88 -30.01 7.41
C GLU A 185 18.24 -31.39 7.60
N MET A 186 16.99 -31.56 7.17
CA MET A 186 16.23 -32.80 7.26
C MET A 186 16.55 -33.80 6.13
N GLY A 187 17.36 -33.41 5.14
CA GLY A 187 17.63 -34.24 3.96
C GLY A 187 16.44 -34.36 2.99
N LEU A 188 15.51 -33.41 3.03
CA LEU A 188 14.32 -33.38 2.17
C LEU A 188 14.59 -32.57 0.90
N THR A 189 14.21 -33.12 -0.26
CA THR A 189 14.27 -32.38 -1.54
C THR A 189 12.93 -31.70 -1.81
N LEU A 190 12.95 -30.39 -2.06
CA LEU A 190 11.75 -29.61 -2.39
C LEU A 190 11.66 -29.35 -3.91
N ALA A 191 10.44 -29.32 -4.46
CA ALA A 191 10.18 -29.04 -5.87
C ALA A 191 9.80 -27.56 -6.16
N ILE A 192 9.97 -26.68 -5.16
CA ILE A 192 9.60 -25.26 -5.26
C ILE A 192 10.48 -24.56 -6.29
N SER A 193 9.85 -23.98 -7.32
CA SER A 193 10.53 -23.23 -8.38
C SER A 193 9.99 -21.79 -8.53
N LYS A 194 8.90 -21.46 -7.83
CA LYS A 194 8.25 -20.14 -7.86
C LYS A 194 7.88 -19.71 -6.46
N ALA A 195 7.93 -18.41 -6.20
CA ALA A 195 7.48 -17.82 -4.95
C ALA A 195 6.69 -16.53 -5.23
N ALA A 196 5.47 -16.46 -4.69
CA ALA A 196 4.61 -15.28 -4.71
C ALA A 196 4.57 -14.69 -3.31
N VAL A 197 5.28 -13.58 -3.08
CA VAL A 197 5.51 -13.04 -1.73
C VAL A 197 4.84 -11.69 -1.50
N GLY A 198 4.54 -11.38 -0.25
CA GLY A 198 3.91 -10.14 0.18
C GLY A 198 3.98 -9.95 1.69
N GLY A 199 3.41 -8.86 2.21
CA GLY A 199 3.31 -8.61 3.66
C GLY A 199 4.63 -8.26 4.37
N GLY A 200 5.76 -8.19 3.64
CA GLY A 200 7.07 -7.78 4.14
C GLY A 200 7.98 -7.35 3.00
N ALA A 201 9.11 -6.70 3.32
CA ALA A 201 10.06 -6.26 2.30
C ALA A 201 10.85 -7.43 1.71
N LEU A 202 10.98 -7.49 0.38
CA LEU A 202 11.85 -8.44 -0.31
C LEU A 202 13.18 -7.75 -0.68
N PHE A 203 14.20 -7.96 0.15
CA PHE A 203 15.51 -7.37 -0.09
C PHE A 203 16.22 -7.97 -1.31
N PRO A 204 17.03 -7.20 -2.06
CA PRO A 204 17.76 -7.69 -3.22
C PRO A 204 18.65 -8.92 -2.94
N SER A 205 19.27 -8.99 -1.76
CA SER A 205 20.10 -10.13 -1.33
C SER A 205 19.29 -11.42 -1.19
N LEU A 206 18.12 -11.34 -0.57
CA LEU A 206 17.21 -12.47 -0.41
C LEU A 206 16.63 -12.92 -1.76
N ARG A 207 16.28 -11.98 -2.64
CA ARG A 207 15.85 -12.32 -4.00
C ARG A 207 16.94 -13.05 -4.79
N ARG A 208 18.18 -12.57 -4.70
CA ARG A 208 19.34 -13.23 -5.33
C ARG A 208 19.51 -14.65 -4.80
N TRP A 209 19.38 -14.86 -3.49
CA TRP A 209 19.47 -16.18 -2.86
C TRP A 209 18.43 -17.17 -3.43
N TYR A 210 17.20 -16.73 -3.69
CA TYR A 210 16.17 -17.54 -4.36
C TYR A 210 16.52 -17.83 -5.83
N LEU A 211 16.97 -16.82 -6.57
CA LEU A 211 17.32 -16.96 -7.97
C LEU A 211 18.48 -17.96 -8.18
N ASP A 212 19.48 -17.92 -7.31
CA ASP A 212 20.65 -18.83 -7.36
C ASP A 212 20.23 -20.30 -7.11
N ARG A 213 19.03 -20.52 -6.57
CA ARG A 213 18.39 -21.84 -6.37
C ARG A 213 17.36 -22.17 -7.45
N GLY A 214 17.25 -21.35 -8.50
CA GLY A 214 16.27 -21.53 -9.57
C GLY A 214 14.85 -21.16 -9.19
N ILE A 215 14.65 -20.41 -8.10
CA ILE A 215 13.32 -20.00 -7.62
C ILE A 215 13.00 -18.60 -8.15
N ALA A 216 12.00 -18.51 -9.02
CA ALA A 216 11.45 -17.23 -9.48
C ALA A 216 10.58 -16.61 -8.38
N CYS A 217 11.17 -15.68 -7.60
CA CYS A 217 10.49 -14.97 -6.52
C CYS A 217 10.00 -13.59 -6.97
N ARG A 218 8.70 -13.34 -6.87
CA ARG A 218 8.03 -12.07 -7.24
C ARG A 218 7.15 -11.56 -6.10
N GLN A 219 7.03 -10.25 -5.99
CA GLN A 219 6.35 -9.57 -4.90
C GLN A 219 5.08 -8.82 -5.37
N CYS A 220 4.06 -8.78 -4.52
CA CYS A 220 2.94 -7.85 -4.64
C CYS A 220 2.91 -6.82 -3.49
N TYR A 221 2.27 -5.68 -3.76
CA TYR A 221 1.81 -4.72 -2.79
C TYR A 221 0.30 -4.87 -2.62
N ALA A 222 -0.12 -5.28 -1.44
CA ALA A 222 -1.51 -5.55 -1.09
C ALA A 222 -1.77 -5.14 0.36
N THR A 223 -3.02 -4.83 0.68
CA THR A 223 -3.45 -4.55 2.07
C THR A 223 -4.68 -5.38 2.42
N ALA A 224 -4.95 -5.54 3.72
CA ALA A 224 -6.15 -6.22 4.21
C ALA A 224 -7.43 -5.55 3.72
N ASP A 225 -7.42 -4.22 3.63
CA ASP A 225 -8.57 -3.43 3.19
C ASP A 225 -8.82 -3.48 1.69
N LEU A 226 -7.75 -3.46 0.89
CA LEU A 226 -7.83 -3.20 -0.54
C LEU A 226 -7.71 -4.48 -1.36
N GLY A 227 -7.09 -5.55 -0.84
CA GLY A 227 -6.60 -6.64 -1.69
C GLY A 227 -5.33 -6.24 -2.42
N ASN A 228 -5.13 -6.77 -3.63
CA ASN A 228 -3.99 -6.42 -4.47
C ASN A 228 -4.10 -4.98 -5.01
N VAL A 229 -2.98 -4.25 -4.95
CA VAL A 229 -2.88 -2.88 -5.47
C VAL A 229 -1.88 -2.82 -6.62
N ALA A 230 -0.73 -3.49 -6.49
CA ALA A 230 0.30 -3.54 -7.52
C ALA A 230 1.17 -4.79 -7.40
N TYR A 231 1.79 -5.24 -8.49
CA TYR A 231 2.55 -6.50 -8.48
C TYR A 231 3.71 -6.54 -9.48
N GLU A 232 4.72 -7.33 -9.17
CA GLU A 232 5.85 -7.56 -10.08
C GLU A 232 5.50 -8.56 -11.19
N SER A 233 6.21 -8.44 -12.32
CA SER A 233 6.18 -9.41 -13.42
C SER A 233 7.59 -9.96 -13.69
N ALA A 234 7.73 -10.82 -14.71
CA ALA A 234 9.04 -11.31 -15.16
C ALA A 234 10.03 -10.20 -15.58
N ALA A 235 9.55 -9.01 -15.91
CA ALA A 235 10.39 -7.87 -16.25
C ALA A 235 11.25 -7.36 -15.09
N MET A 236 10.79 -7.55 -13.85
CA MET A 236 11.49 -7.06 -12.64
C MET A 236 11.75 -5.53 -12.65
N GLU A 237 10.86 -4.75 -13.26
CA GLU A 237 10.98 -3.29 -13.33
C GLU A 237 9.81 -2.60 -12.64
N GLY A 238 9.78 -2.62 -11.30
CA GLY A 238 8.70 -2.02 -10.51
C GLY A 238 7.42 -2.86 -10.43
N LEU A 239 6.45 -2.35 -9.67
CA LEU A 239 5.16 -3.01 -9.46
C LEU A 239 4.12 -2.39 -10.38
N ILE A 240 3.52 -3.21 -11.23
CA ILE A 240 2.46 -2.85 -12.16
C ILE A 240 1.16 -2.73 -11.37
N LEU A 241 0.44 -1.62 -11.54
CA LEU A 241 -0.84 -1.42 -10.88
C LEU A 241 -1.87 -2.46 -11.33
N ASP A 242 -2.68 -2.94 -10.39
CA ASP A 242 -3.84 -3.75 -10.72
C ASP A 242 -4.90 -2.94 -11.47
N GLU A 243 -5.68 -3.60 -12.33
CA GLU A 243 -6.69 -2.94 -13.17
C GLU A 243 -7.98 -2.58 -12.41
N GLY A 244 -8.17 -3.13 -11.20
CA GLY A 244 -9.32 -2.87 -10.32
C GLY A 244 -9.08 -1.80 -9.25
N VAL A 245 -8.04 -0.99 -9.39
CA VAL A 245 -7.74 0.12 -8.46
C VAL A 245 -7.33 1.38 -9.22
N VAL A 246 -7.58 2.53 -8.60
CA VAL A 246 -7.01 3.83 -8.99
C VAL A 246 -6.06 4.27 -7.89
N VAL A 247 -4.80 4.51 -8.26
CA VAL A 247 -3.76 4.92 -7.32
C VAL A 247 -3.43 6.40 -7.52
N GLU A 248 -3.29 7.12 -6.41
CA GLU A 248 -2.72 8.47 -6.37
C GLU A 248 -1.47 8.43 -5.49
N ILE A 249 -0.46 9.24 -5.85
CA ILE A 249 0.70 9.50 -4.99
C ILE A 249 0.59 10.96 -4.53
N VAL A 250 0.41 11.17 -3.22
CA VAL A 250 0.10 12.48 -2.64
C VAL A 250 1.14 12.91 -1.62
N THR A 251 1.18 14.19 -1.30
CA THR A 251 2.01 14.68 -0.19
C THR A 251 1.49 14.09 1.13
N PRO A 252 2.32 13.40 1.94
CA PRO A 252 1.86 12.77 3.18
C PRO A 252 1.09 13.72 4.10
N GLY A 253 0.00 13.23 4.70
CA GLY A 253 -0.88 14.03 5.55
C GLY A 253 -1.80 15.00 4.80
N THR A 254 -1.73 15.06 3.46
CA THR A 254 -2.63 15.84 2.59
C THR A 254 -3.42 14.91 1.64
N GLY A 255 -4.19 15.50 0.73
CA GLY A 255 -4.70 14.82 -0.47
C GLY A 255 -4.16 15.40 -1.77
N ASN A 256 -3.06 16.15 -1.74
CA ASN A 256 -2.53 16.87 -2.89
C ASN A 256 -1.55 15.99 -3.68
N PRO A 257 -1.78 15.73 -4.98
CA PRO A 257 -0.87 14.92 -5.80
C PRO A 257 0.53 15.52 -5.84
N VAL A 258 1.55 14.66 -5.78
CA VAL A 258 2.93 15.07 -6.08
C VAL A 258 3.19 15.00 -7.59
N PRO A 259 4.20 15.71 -8.12
CA PRO A 259 4.62 15.53 -9.50
C PRO A 259 4.98 14.07 -9.81
N PHE A 260 4.76 13.65 -11.06
CA PHE A 260 5.05 12.29 -11.49
C PHE A 260 6.51 11.91 -11.20
N GLY A 261 6.73 10.74 -10.62
CA GLY A 261 8.07 10.27 -10.23
C GLY A 261 8.56 10.71 -8.84
N GLU A 262 7.88 11.67 -8.19
CA GLU A 262 8.20 12.08 -6.82
C GLU A 262 7.63 11.10 -5.78
N VAL A 263 8.31 11.00 -4.64
CA VAL A 263 7.88 10.14 -3.54
C VAL A 263 6.76 10.80 -2.75
N GLY A 264 5.70 10.06 -2.50
CA GLY A 264 4.57 10.48 -1.69
C GLY A 264 3.80 9.30 -1.11
N GLU A 265 2.78 9.60 -0.33
CA GLU A 265 1.85 8.63 0.25
C GLU A 265 0.95 8.03 -0.83
N ILE A 266 0.75 6.71 -0.78
CA ILE A 266 -0.16 6.00 -1.66
C ILE A 266 -1.59 6.17 -1.15
N LEU A 267 -2.46 6.76 -1.98
CA LEU A 267 -3.92 6.65 -1.81
C LEU A 267 -4.46 5.66 -2.84
N VAL A 268 -5.47 4.90 -2.44
CA VAL A 268 -6.12 3.93 -3.32
C VAL A 268 -7.63 4.12 -3.30
N THR A 269 -8.22 4.21 -4.49
CA THR A 269 -9.64 3.99 -4.70
C THR A 269 -9.85 2.61 -5.30
N THR A 270 -10.51 1.70 -4.56
CA THR A 270 -10.78 0.34 -5.04
C THR A 270 -12.05 0.32 -5.88
N LEU A 271 -12.00 -0.28 -7.07
CA LEU A 271 -13.16 -0.45 -7.96
C LEU A 271 -13.99 -1.69 -7.56
N ASN A 272 -14.13 -1.91 -6.26
CA ASN A 272 -14.90 -3.00 -5.68
C ASN A 272 -16.22 -2.46 -5.10
N PRO A 273 -17.38 -2.75 -5.70
CA PRO A 273 -18.66 -2.25 -5.20
C PRO A 273 -19.06 -2.86 -3.85
N ASP A 274 -18.52 -4.03 -3.47
CA ASP A 274 -18.90 -4.66 -2.20
C ASP A 274 -18.26 -3.95 -0.98
N TYR A 275 -17.06 -3.40 -1.16
CA TYR A 275 -16.32 -2.67 -0.13
C TYR A 275 -15.57 -1.48 -0.76
N PRO A 276 -16.29 -0.44 -1.22
CA PRO A 276 -15.71 0.67 -1.96
C PRO A 276 -14.97 1.60 -0.99
N LEU A 277 -13.65 1.50 -0.92
CA LEU A 277 -12.83 2.49 -0.24
C LEU A 277 -12.36 3.55 -1.24
N ILE A 278 -12.71 4.80 -0.99
CA ILE A 278 -12.45 5.95 -1.86
C ILE A 278 -11.31 6.76 -1.27
N ARG A 279 -10.26 7.01 -2.06
CA ARG A 279 -9.03 7.72 -1.64
C ARG A 279 -8.51 7.25 -0.28
N PHE A 280 -8.44 5.94 -0.09
CA PHE A 280 -8.01 5.36 1.17
C PHE A 280 -6.50 5.48 1.33
N ALA A 281 -6.08 6.11 2.41
CA ALA A 281 -4.69 6.29 2.76
C ALA A 281 -4.09 4.99 3.32
N THR A 282 -3.14 4.42 2.60
CA THR A 282 -2.50 3.17 3.03
C THR A 282 -1.54 3.40 4.21
N GLY A 283 -0.97 4.61 4.29
CA GLY A 283 0.11 4.97 5.20
C GLY A 283 1.49 4.56 4.69
N ASP A 284 1.63 4.16 3.43
CA ASP A 284 2.89 3.76 2.81
C ASP A 284 3.34 4.76 1.74
N LEU A 285 4.66 4.84 1.52
CA LEU A 285 5.26 5.71 0.51
C LEU A 285 5.61 4.95 -0.76
N SER A 286 5.44 5.60 -1.92
CA SER A 286 5.97 5.16 -3.20
C SER A 286 6.10 6.32 -4.19
N ALA A 287 6.48 6.02 -5.42
CA ALA A 287 6.51 6.95 -6.54
C ALA A 287 6.10 6.22 -7.82
N PHE A 288 5.43 6.92 -8.74
CA PHE A 288 5.21 6.40 -10.08
C PHE A 288 6.53 6.22 -10.85
N MET A 289 6.54 5.28 -11.79
CA MET A 289 7.66 5.04 -12.69
C MET A 289 7.28 5.43 -14.12
N GLU A 290 8.20 6.11 -14.80
CA GLU A 290 8.04 6.49 -16.20
C GLU A 290 8.19 5.28 -17.13
N GLY A 291 7.65 5.41 -18.33
CA GLY A 291 7.76 4.42 -19.39
C GLY A 291 6.89 3.17 -19.19
N SER A 292 6.65 2.48 -20.29
CA SER A 292 5.87 1.24 -20.31
C SER A 292 6.67 0.06 -19.78
N SER A 293 5.99 -0.94 -19.21
CA SER A 293 6.65 -2.17 -18.79
C SER A 293 7.14 -2.96 -20.01
N PRO A 294 8.37 -3.51 -20.00
CA PRO A 294 8.84 -4.37 -21.08
C PRO A 294 8.10 -5.72 -21.12
N CYS A 295 7.26 -6.04 -20.12
CA CYS A 295 6.38 -7.21 -20.15
C CYS A 295 5.08 -7.00 -20.95
N GLY A 296 4.92 -5.88 -21.65
CA GLY A 296 3.73 -5.60 -22.47
C GLY A 296 2.47 -5.25 -21.68
N ARG A 297 2.47 -5.40 -20.34
CA ARG A 297 1.41 -4.83 -19.49
C ARG A 297 1.42 -3.32 -19.57
N SER A 298 0.23 -2.77 -19.76
CA SER A 298 0.02 -1.39 -20.19
C SER A 298 -0.28 -0.40 -19.07
N ASN A 299 -0.58 -0.90 -17.85
CA ASN A 299 -0.86 -0.05 -16.71
C ASN A 299 0.41 0.65 -16.19
N LEU A 300 0.21 1.71 -15.40
CA LEU A 300 1.29 2.40 -14.71
C LEU A 300 2.02 1.47 -13.75
N ARG A 301 3.22 1.88 -13.38
CA ARG A 301 4.06 1.20 -12.40
C ARG A 301 4.41 2.13 -11.25
N ILE A 302 4.59 1.54 -10.07
CA ILE A 302 5.16 2.22 -8.91
C ILE A 302 6.48 1.55 -8.51
N LYS A 303 7.37 2.28 -7.83
CA LYS A 303 8.66 1.77 -7.37
C LYS A 303 8.55 0.65 -6.33
N GLY A 304 7.38 0.48 -5.72
CA GLY A 304 7.14 -0.42 -4.59
C GLY A 304 7.16 0.33 -3.26
N TRP A 305 7.25 -0.39 -2.15
CA TRP A 305 7.25 0.20 -0.81
C TRP A 305 8.56 0.96 -0.55
N MET A 306 8.45 2.26 -0.24
CA MET A 306 9.58 3.15 0.02
C MET A 306 9.63 3.67 1.46
N GLY A 307 8.90 3.03 2.38
CA GLY A 307 8.78 3.44 3.77
C GLY A 307 7.36 3.80 4.14
N ARG A 308 7.20 4.39 5.33
CA ARG A 308 5.91 4.76 5.88
C ARG A 308 5.66 6.25 5.82
N ALA A 309 4.42 6.63 5.56
CA ALA A 309 3.94 8.00 5.60
C ALA A 309 3.64 8.48 7.04
N ASP A 310 3.41 7.56 7.99
CA ASP A 310 3.16 7.85 9.41
C ASP A 310 4.45 8.27 10.15
N GLN A 311 5.04 9.38 9.74
CA GLN A 311 6.29 9.92 10.28
C GLN A 311 6.07 10.66 11.61
N THR A 312 5.30 10.06 12.53
CA THR A 312 5.02 10.69 13.82
C THR A 312 6.25 10.58 14.72
N THR A 313 6.71 11.73 15.25
CA THR A 313 7.74 11.76 16.29
C THR A 313 7.28 12.51 17.52
N LYS A 314 7.85 12.17 18.69
CA LYS A 314 7.58 12.85 19.97
C LYS A 314 8.74 13.80 20.28
N ILE A 315 8.48 15.10 20.32
CA ILE A 315 9.47 16.15 20.61
C ILE A 315 9.02 16.89 21.88
N LYS A 316 9.85 16.95 22.91
CA LYS A 316 9.52 17.62 24.20
C LYS A 316 8.17 17.17 24.78
N GLY A 317 7.87 15.87 24.69
CA GLY A 317 6.62 15.33 25.23
C GLY A 317 5.41 15.40 24.31
N MET A 318 5.47 16.15 23.21
CA MET A 318 4.35 16.37 22.28
C MET A 318 4.54 15.56 20.98
N PHE A 319 3.46 15.00 20.46
CA PHE A 319 3.49 14.34 19.15
C PHE A 319 3.41 15.38 18.03
N VAL A 320 4.31 15.26 17.05
CA VAL A 320 4.27 16.00 15.79
C VAL A 320 3.90 15.01 14.69
N ARG A 321 2.86 15.33 13.93
CA ARG A 321 2.31 14.46 12.88
C ARG A 321 2.34 15.15 11.50
N PRO A 322 2.44 14.39 10.39
CA PRO A 322 2.47 14.96 9.04
C PRO A 322 1.30 15.90 8.74
N GLU A 323 0.10 15.62 9.25
CA GLU A 323 -1.10 16.44 9.03
C GLU A 323 -0.96 17.84 9.65
N GLN A 324 -0.20 17.99 10.74
CA GLN A 324 0.09 19.30 11.33
C GLN A 324 1.05 20.11 10.47
N VAL A 325 2.04 19.45 9.86
CA VAL A 325 2.98 20.09 8.94
C VAL A 325 2.24 20.50 7.66
N ALA A 326 1.38 19.62 7.13
CA ALA A 326 0.47 19.92 6.03
C ALA A 326 -0.42 21.12 6.31
N ALA A 327 -1.04 21.19 7.50
CA ALA A 327 -1.86 22.32 7.91
C ALA A 327 -1.05 23.63 7.94
N PHE A 328 0.20 23.59 8.41
CA PHE A 328 1.11 24.74 8.37
C PHE A 328 1.40 25.19 6.92
N VAL A 329 1.79 24.27 6.03
CA VAL A 329 2.09 24.58 4.63
C VAL A 329 0.86 25.17 3.93
N SER A 330 -0.31 24.56 4.11
CA SER A 330 -1.56 25.03 3.47
C SER A 330 -2.00 26.44 3.90
N LYS A 331 -1.58 26.91 5.09
CA LYS A 331 -1.87 28.27 5.58
C LYS A 331 -1.13 29.35 4.77
N TYR A 332 -0.06 29.00 4.05
CA TYR A 332 0.84 29.94 3.39
C TYR A 332 1.08 29.55 1.92
N PRO A 333 0.39 30.18 0.95
CA PRO A 333 0.55 29.85 -0.48
C PRO A 333 1.98 29.95 -1.02
N GLU A 334 2.81 30.79 -0.41
CA GLU A 334 4.21 30.99 -0.74
C GLU A 334 5.15 29.89 -0.20
N VAL A 335 4.67 29.06 0.74
CA VAL A 335 5.43 27.93 1.28
C VAL A 335 5.24 26.73 0.38
N THR A 336 6.30 26.33 -0.30
CA THR A 336 6.29 25.22 -1.26
C THR A 336 6.57 23.88 -0.60
N ARG A 337 7.44 23.85 0.41
CA ARG A 337 7.74 22.67 1.25
C ARG A 337 8.13 23.07 2.66
N ALA A 338 7.88 22.17 3.59
CA ALA A 338 8.43 22.24 4.93
C ALA A 338 8.87 20.85 5.41
N ARG A 339 9.98 20.79 6.15
CA ARG A 339 10.44 19.58 6.84
C ARG A 339 10.68 19.88 8.31
N VAL A 340 10.07 19.09 9.19
CA VAL A 340 10.36 19.11 10.62
C VAL A 340 11.53 18.17 10.89
N ILE A 341 12.54 18.66 11.60
CA ILE A 341 13.70 17.89 12.02
C ILE A 341 13.72 17.87 13.54
N ALA A 342 13.60 16.70 14.13
CA ALA A 342 13.84 16.47 15.55
C ALA A 342 15.32 16.14 15.75
N SER A 343 16.01 16.90 16.58
CA SER A 343 17.41 16.67 16.94
C SER A 343 17.64 16.89 18.44
N ARG A 344 18.87 16.68 18.92
CA ARG A 344 19.28 16.97 20.30
C ARG A 344 20.36 18.03 20.33
N ALA A 345 20.26 18.98 21.25
CA ALA A 345 21.31 19.94 21.56
C ALA A 345 21.38 20.15 23.08
N ALA A 346 22.58 19.99 23.66
CA ALA A 346 22.82 20.15 25.11
C ALA A 346 21.80 19.39 25.99
N GLU A 347 21.61 18.09 25.72
CA GLU A 347 20.68 17.18 26.40
C GLU A 347 19.18 17.49 26.25
N ALA A 348 18.81 18.50 25.45
CA ALA A 348 17.42 18.86 25.18
C ALA A 348 17.02 18.51 23.73
N ASP A 349 15.77 18.07 23.56
CA ASP A 349 15.14 17.96 22.25
C ASP A 349 15.07 19.36 21.58
N VAL A 350 15.40 19.43 20.29
CA VAL A 350 15.27 20.62 19.46
C VAL A 350 14.39 20.28 18.26
N MET A 351 13.42 21.14 17.97
CA MET A 351 12.64 21.09 16.74
C MET A 351 13.16 22.17 15.80
N THR A 352 13.65 21.78 14.62
CA THR A 352 13.93 22.70 13.52
C THR A 352 12.86 22.51 12.45
N VAL A 353 12.31 23.59 11.90
CA VAL A 353 11.44 23.52 10.72
C VAL A 353 12.17 24.21 9.58
N LYS A 354 12.60 23.42 8.60
CA LYS A 354 13.15 23.92 7.35
C LYS A 354 12.00 24.25 6.40
N ILE A 355 12.02 25.44 5.80
CA ILE A 355 10.90 25.96 5.00
C ILE A 355 11.43 26.49 3.66
N GLU A 356 10.90 25.97 2.55
CA GLU A 356 11.04 26.55 1.21
C GLU A 356 9.94 27.59 1.00
N GLY A 357 10.24 28.87 1.27
CA GLY A 357 9.27 29.98 1.15
C GLY A 357 9.93 31.35 1.30
N ASP A 358 9.12 32.41 1.42
CA ASP A 358 9.63 33.78 1.53
C ASP A 358 10.43 34.01 2.84
N ILE A 359 11.72 34.29 2.70
CA ILE A 359 12.66 34.52 3.81
C ILE A 359 12.20 35.70 4.69
N GLY A 360 11.56 36.72 4.12
CA GLY A 360 11.09 37.90 4.84
C GLY A 360 9.98 37.63 5.86
N ARG A 361 9.43 36.41 5.90
CA ARG A 361 8.27 36.03 6.73
C ARG A 361 8.61 34.99 7.80
N ALA A 362 9.89 34.76 8.08
CA ALA A 362 10.36 33.76 9.06
C ALA A 362 9.69 33.88 10.44
N ASP A 363 9.49 35.09 10.97
CA ASP A 363 8.85 35.33 12.26
C ASP A 363 7.35 34.95 12.25
N ILE A 364 6.67 35.20 11.14
CA ILE A 364 5.26 34.84 10.94
C ILE A 364 5.11 33.31 10.92
N TYR A 365 6.01 32.63 10.22
CA TYR A 365 6.05 31.17 10.19
C TYR A 365 6.34 30.59 11.58
N ALA A 366 7.30 31.16 12.31
CA ALA A 366 7.63 30.72 13.68
C ALA A 366 6.41 30.81 14.60
N ALA A 367 5.67 31.92 14.56
CA ALA A 367 4.44 32.08 15.34
C ALA A 367 3.37 31.04 14.98
N SER A 368 3.18 30.76 13.69
CA SER A 368 2.21 29.74 13.25
C SER A 368 2.63 28.30 13.53
N ILE A 369 3.92 28.01 13.52
CA ILE A 369 4.44 26.70 13.94
C ILE A 369 4.08 26.46 15.41
N VAL A 370 4.24 27.47 16.27
CA VAL A 370 3.81 27.37 17.68
C VAL A 370 2.31 27.14 17.78
N GLU A 371 1.51 27.83 16.96
CA GLU A 371 0.06 27.68 16.96
C GLU A 371 -0.40 26.30 16.49
N ILE A 372 0.19 25.75 15.42
CA ILE A 372 -0.29 24.53 14.75
C ILE A 372 0.37 23.28 15.31
N LEU A 373 1.70 23.30 15.45
CA LEU A 373 2.49 22.18 15.97
C LEU A 373 2.57 22.18 17.51
N LYS A 374 2.07 23.24 18.17
CA LYS A 374 2.05 23.40 19.65
C LYS A 374 3.45 23.35 20.29
N LEU A 375 4.50 23.59 19.51
CA LEU A 375 5.89 23.56 19.94
C LEU A 375 6.66 24.74 19.35
N ARG A 376 7.59 25.31 20.15
CA ARG A 376 8.57 26.26 19.63
C ARG A 376 9.60 25.53 18.79
N ALA A 377 9.92 26.12 17.63
CA ALA A 377 10.91 25.58 16.71
C ALA A 377 11.95 26.64 16.33
N LYS A 378 13.15 26.18 15.98
CA LYS A 378 14.07 26.96 15.17
C LYS A 378 13.55 26.96 13.73
N VAL A 379 13.24 28.12 13.18
CA VAL A 379 12.88 28.24 11.76
C VAL A 379 14.14 28.44 10.94
N GLU A 380 14.29 27.64 9.90
CA GLU A 380 15.39 27.74 8.93
C GLU A 380 14.79 27.89 7.54
N MET A 381 15.00 29.05 6.93
CA MET A 381 14.57 29.29 5.57
C MET A 381 15.61 28.71 4.61
N VAL A 382 15.16 27.92 3.64
CA VAL A 382 16.01 27.26 2.65
C VAL A 382 15.56 27.66 1.25
N ALA A 383 16.46 27.54 0.27
CA ALA A 383 16.13 27.87 -1.11
C ALA A 383 15.10 26.87 -1.67
N THR A 384 14.24 27.33 -2.58
CA THR A 384 13.30 26.44 -3.27
C THR A 384 14.04 25.33 -4.00
N GLY A 385 13.71 24.07 -3.71
CA GLY A 385 14.36 22.88 -4.26
C GLY A 385 15.52 22.33 -3.43
N GLU A 386 15.87 22.96 -2.30
CA GLU A 386 16.90 22.48 -1.39
C GLU A 386 16.44 21.28 -0.53
N LEU A 387 15.15 21.20 -0.21
CA LEU A 387 14.60 20.04 0.51
C LEU A 387 14.47 18.82 -0.42
N PRO A 388 14.94 17.63 0.01
CA PRO A 388 14.82 16.42 -0.79
C PRO A 388 13.38 16.00 -1.05
N LYS A 389 13.15 15.39 -2.23
CA LYS A 389 11.87 14.80 -2.66
C LYS A 389 11.79 13.30 -2.31
N ASP A 390 12.11 12.97 -1.07
CA ASP A 390 12.22 11.60 -0.54
C ASP A 390 10.96 11.13 0.23
N GLY A 391 9.93 11.98 0.29
CA GLY A 391 8.70 11.72 1.05
C GLY A 391 8.82 11.99 2.55
N ILE A 392 9.99 12.41 3.05
CA ILE A 392 10.23 12.70 4.47
C ILE A 392 9.79 14.15 4.77
N ILE A 393 8.71 14.26 5.54
CA ILE A 393 8.17 15.51 6.09
C ILE A 393 8.64 15.70 7.54
N ILE A 394 8.83 14.60 8.28
CA ILE A 394 9.31 14.62 9.66
C ILE A 394 10.51 13.67 9.77
N GLU A 395 11.66 14.23 10.11
CA GLU A 395 12.93 13.53 10.22
C GLU A 395 13.38 13.50 11.68
N ASP A 396 13.57 12.30 12.24
CA ASP A 396 14.09 12.14 13.60
C ASP A 396 15.58 11.78 13.55
N GLN A 397 16.43 12.76 13.83
CA GLN A 397 17.89 12.64 13.81
C GLN A 397 18.46 12.36 15.21
N ARG A 398 17.63 12.15 16.23
CA ARG A 398 18.10 11.91 17.59
C ARG A 398 18.69 10.52 17.69
N SER A 399 19.92 10.43 18.20
CA SER A 399 20.50 9.19 18.72
C SER A 399 20.45 9.22 20.25
N TYR A 400 20.23 8.04 20.84
CA TYR A 400 20.21 7.81 22.29
C TYR A 400 21.34 6.86 22.73
N ASP A 401 22.27 6.56 21.81
CA ASP A 401 23.48 5.77 22.06
C ASP A 401 24.50 6.50 22.94
#